data_AF-A0A0B6XVS9-F1
#
_entry.id   AF-A0A0B6XVS9-F1
#
_cell.length_a   1.000
_cell.length_b   1.000
_cell.length_c   1.000
_cell.angle_alpha   90.00
_cell.angle_beta   90.00
_cell.angle_gamma   90.00
#
_symmetry.space_group_name_H-M   'P 1'
#
loop_
_entity.id
_entity.type
_entity.pdbx_description
1 polymer ?
#
loop_
_entity_poly.entity_id
_entity_poly.type
_entity_poly.pdbx_seq_one_letter_code
_entity_poly.pdbx_strand_id
1 'polypeptide(L)'
;VCVAELTEAMKLIPKDSFVVLKYVCRFLREVGLHESTNKMSMMSLGTVFGYNLIRHIDKENSQLFLCTADLGQNLVYMLINFFPQVFVLEYSDTGSLGNDV
;
A
#
# COMPACT_ATOMS: atom_id res chain seq x y z
N VAL A 1 7.15 -0.51 11.92
CA VAL A 1 5.84 0.11 11.63
C VAL A 1 4.77 -0.91 11.97
N CYS A 2 3.89 -0.59 12.91
CA CYS A 2 2.81 -1.49 13.28
C CYS A 2 1.66 -1.38 12.26
N VAL A 3 0.98 -2.49 11.96
CA VAL A 3 -0.18 -2.51 11.04
C VAL A 3 -1.27 -1.52 11.49
N ALA A 4 -1.41 -1.29 12.80
CA ALA A 4 -2.31 -0.29 13.38
C ALA A 4 -1.96 1.15 12.94
N GLU A 5 -0.68 1.54 13.01
CA GLU A 5 -0.22 2.88 12.58
C GLU A 5 -0.45 3.08 11.07
N LEU A 6 -0.24 2.02 10.28
CA LEU A 6 -0.49 2.03 8.84
C LEU A 6 -1.99 2.22 8.55
N THR A 7 -2.86 1.59 9.33
CA THR A 7 -4.32 1.72 9.21
C THR A 7 -4.78 3.14 9.55
N GLU A 8 -4.21 3.76 10.60
CA GLU A 8 -4.49 5.16 10.91
C GLU A 8 -3.99 6.10 9.81
N ALA A 9 -2.80 5.84 9.25
CA ALA A 9 -2.27 6.62 8.13
C ALA A 9 -3.16 6.52 6.88
N MET A 10 -3.81 5.38 6.64
CA MET A 10 -4.75 5.23 5.53
C MET A 10 -5.95 6.18 5.61
N LYS A 11 -6.38 6.58 6.82
CA LYS A 11 -7.48 7.54 7.02
C LYS A 11 -7.13 8.96 6.57
N LEU A 12 -5.83 9.28 6.49
CA LEU A 12 -5.33 10.59 6.06
C LEU A 12 -5.26 10.72 4.53
N ILE A 13 -5.37 9.61 3.79
CA ILE A 13 -5.33 9.62 2.33
C ILE A 13 -6.69 10.10 1.79
N PRO A 14 -6.72 10.98 0.76
CA PRO A 14 -7.96 11.36 0.10
C PRO A 14 -8.76 10.15 -0.39
N LYS A 15 -10.09 10.20 -0.25
CA LYS A 15 -11.02 9.10 -0.61
C LYS A 15 -10.69 8.46 -1.96
N ASP A 16 -10.59 9.27 -3.01
CA ASP A 16 -10.38 8.78 -4.37
C ASP A 16 -9.03 8.07 -4.52
N SER A 17 -7.97 8.63 -3.90
CA SER A 17 -6.64 8.02 -3.87
C SER A 17 -6.63 6.72 -3.07
N PHE A 18 -7.36 6.66 -1.95
CA PHE A 18 -7.48 5.44 -1.17
C PHE A 18 -8.17 4.32 -1.97
N VAL A 19 -9.26 4.63 -2.68
CA VAL A 19 -9.99 3.63 -3.49
C VAL A 19 -9.08 3.05 -4.57
N VAL A 20 -8.33 3.91 -5.28
CA VAL A 20 -7.36 3.47 -6.29
C VAL A 20 -6.24 2.64 -5.65
N LEU A 21 -5.68 3.10 -4.52
CA LEU A 21 -4.63 2.37 -3.81
C LEU A 21 -5.12 0.99 -3.33
N LYS A 22 -6.32 0.90 -2.77
CA LYS A 22 -6.97 -0.35 -2.36
C LYS A 22 -7.13 -1.29 -3.56
N TYR A 23 -7.59 -0.78 -4.70
CA TYR A 23 -7.74 -1.58 -5.91
C TYR A 23 -6.39 -2.12 -6.42
N VAL A 24 -5.37 -1.27 -6.48
CA VAL A 24 -4.01 -1.68 -6.90
C VAL A 24 -3.42 -2.69 -5.94
N CYS A 25 -3.46 -2.45 -4.62
CA CYS A 25 -2.94 -3.38 -3.62
C CYS A 25 -3.68 -4.72 -3.62
N ARG A 26 -4.99 -4.73 -3.89
CA ARG A 26 -5.77 -5.96 -4.07
C ARG A 26 -5.27 -6.77 -5.26
N PHE A 27 -5.11 -6.11 -6.42
CA PHE A 27 -4.58 -6.78 -7.62
C PHE A 27 -3.18 -7.34 -7.36
N LEU A 28 -2.28 -6.55 -6.76
CA LEU A 28 -0.93 -7.01 -6.44
C LEU A 28 -0.93 -8.19 -5.47
N ARG A 29 -1.85 -8.22 -4.50
CA ARG A 29 -2.03 -9.37 -3.61
C ARG A 29 -2.46 -10.61 -4.40
N GLU A 30 -3.43 -10.49 -5.29
CA GLU A 30 -3.87 -11.60 -6.13
C GLU A 30 -2.70 -12.13 -6.98
N VAL A 31 -1.86 -11.25 -7.55
CA VAL A 31 -0.63 -11.64 -8.25
C VAL A 31 0.32 -12.40 -7.31
N GLY A 32 0.62 -11.87 -6.13
CA GLY A 32 1.55 -12.51 -5.20
C GLY A 32 1.05 -13.85 -4.63
N LEU A 33 -0.27 -14.07 -4.54
CA LEU A 33 -0.83 -15.37 -4.16
C LEU A 33 -0.61 -16.45 -5.23
N HIS A 34 -0.33 -16.07 -6.47
CA HIS A 34 -0.02 -16.97 -7.59
C HIS A 34 1.49 -17.12 -7.85
N GLU A 35 2.32 -16.89 -6.82
CA GLU A 35 3.79 -16.96 -6.89
C GLU A 35 4.31 -18.27 -7.51
N SER A 36 3.65 -19.40 -7.25
CA SER A 36 4.04 -20.72 -7.77
C SER A 36 4.17 -20.73 -9.31
N THR A 37 3.34 -19.94 -10.00
CA THR A 37 3.27 -19.85 -11.47
C THR A 37 4.00 -18.63 -12.00
N ASN A 38 3.77 -17.44 -11.42
CA ASN A 38 4.32 -16.19 -11.95
C ASN A 38 5.70 -15.81 -11.41
N LYS A 39 6.20 -16.53 -10.39
CA LYS A 39 7.49 -16.32 -9.72
C LYS A 39 7.65 -14.93 -9.08
N MET A 40 6.54 -14.25 -8.80
CA MET A 40 6.50 -12.96 -8.12
C MET A 40 6.02 -13.16 -6.69
N SER A 41 6.93 -13.02 -5.73
CA SER A 41 6.58 -13.02 -4.31
C SER A 41 6.01 -11.67 -3.89
N MET A 42 5.32 -11.65 -2.74
CA MET A 42 4.84 -10.39 -2.14
C MET A 42 5.98 -9.39 -1.92
N MET A 43 7.19 -9.89 -1.63
CA MET A 43 8.38 -9.07 -1.45
C MET A 43 8.89 -8.51 -2.78
N SER A 44 8.94 -9.30 -3.86
CA SER A 44 9.38 -8.80 -5.17
C SER A 44 8.40 -7.78 -5.74
N LEU A 45 7.10 -7.97 -5.51
CA LEU A 45 6.08 -6.96 -5.82
C LEU A 45 6.29 -5.69 -4.99
N GLY A 46 6.60 -5.82 -3.70
CA GLY A 46 6.97 -4.69 -2.84
C GLY A 46 8.18 -3.91 -3.37
N THR A 47 9.24 -4.59 -3.83
CA THR A 47 10.42 -3.95 -4.41
C THR A 47 10.08 -3.15 -5.67
N VAL A 48 9.31 -3.74 -6.59
CA VAL A 48 9.00 -3.12 -7.89
C VAL A 48 7.92 -2.05 -7.78
N PHE A 49 6.96 -2.19 -6.86
CA PHE A 49 5.89 -1.21 -6.69
C PHE A 49 6.17 -0.19 -5.59
N GLY A 50 7.17 -0.42 -4.73
CA GLY A 50 7.59 0.48 -3.65
C GLY A 50 7.79 1.91 -4.13
N TYR A 51 8.61 2.10 -5.17
CA TYR A 51 8.90 3.42 -5.74
C TYR A 51 7.77 3.98 -6.62
N ASN A 52 6.86 3.14 -7.09
CA ASN A 52 5.72 3.58 -7.90
C ASN A 52 4.57 4.12 -7.03
N LEU A 53 4.33 3.50 -5.88
CA LEU A 53 3.25 3.82 -4.95
C LEU A 53 3.67 4.85 -3.89
N ILE A 54 4.91 4.80 -3.42
CA ILE A 54 5.45 5.72 -2.43
C ILE A 54 6.51 6.58 -3.10
N ARG A 55 6.16 7.82 -3.44
CA ARG A 55 7.12 8.80 -3.98
C ARG A 55 7.51 9.78 -2.89
N HIS A 56 8.81 9.96 -2.69
CA HIS A 56 9.32 11.09 -1.91
C HIS A 56 8.97 12.40 -2.62
N ILE A 57 8.34 13.32 -1.88
CA ILE A 57 7.93 14.64 -2.39
C ILE A 57 9.17 15.48 -2.72
N ASP A 58 10.26 15.29 -1.98
CA ASP A 58 11.52 15.97 -2.19
C ASP A 58 12.46 15.10 -3.03
N LYS A 59 12.53 15.40 -4.34
CA LYS A 59 13.43 14.74 -5.29
C LYS A 59 14.84 15.31 -5.28
N GLU A 60 15.07 16.45 -4.61
CA GLU A 60 16.36 17.15 -4.68
C GLU A 60 17.40 16.53 -3.74
N ASN A 61 16.97 15.85 -2.67
CA ASN A 61 17.84 15.08 -1.78
C ASN A 61 18.01 13.62 -2.24
N SER A 62 18.84 13.43 -3.27
CA SER A 62 19.21 12.10 -3.80
C SER A 62 19.77 11.14 -2.74
N GLN A 63 20.40 11.67 -1.69
CA GLN A 63 20.92 10.88 -0.56
C GLN A 63 19.80 10.32 0.33
N LEU A 64 18.75 11.12 0.58
CA LEU A 64 17.62 10.67 1.38
C LEU A 64 16.85 9.58 0.65
N PHE A 65 16.65 9.73 -0.66
CA PHE A 65 15.97 8.76 -1.51
C PHE A 65 16.58 7.34 -1.47
N LEU A 66 17.92 7.25 -1.49
CA LEU A 66 18.62 5.96 -1.39
C LEU A 66 18.50 5.35 0.02
N CYS A 67 18.63 6.18 1.06
CA CYS A 67 18.54 5.74 2.46
C CYS A 67 17.12 5.34 2.88
N THR A 68 16.08 5.72 2.12
CA THR A 68 14.68 5.42 2.43
C THR A 68 14.00 4.53 1.37
N ALA A 69 14.75 4.02 0.39
CA ALA A 69 14.20 3.17 -0.65
C ALA A 69 13.63 1.85 -0.09
N ASP A 70 14.25 1.33 0.97
CA ASP A 70 13.80 0.14 1.70
C ASP A 70 12.46 0.38 2.42
N LEU A 71 12.22 1.59 2.94
CA LEU A 71 10.98 1.96 3.60
C LEU A 71 9.80 1.88 2.64
N GLY A 72 9.94 2.37 1.41
CA GLY A 72 8.89 2.29 0.39
C GLY A 72 8.54 0.84 0.03
N GLN A 73 9.55 0.00 -0.20
CA GLN A 73 9.37 -1.43 -0.43
C GLN A 73 8.66 -2.11 0.75
N ASN A 74 9.15 -1.89 1.97
CA ASN A 74 8.62 -2.52 3.18
C ASN A 74 7.17 -2.09 3.44
N LEU A 75 6.84 -0.82 3.17
CA LEU A 75 5.48 -0.32 3.30
C LEU A 75 4.55 -0.98 2.30
N VAL A 76 4.94 -1.09 1.03
CA VAL A 76 4.13 -1.75 -0.01
C VAL A 76 3.98 -3.24 0.28
N TYR A 77 5.04 -3.92 0.73
CA TYR A 77 4.95 -5.30 1.21
C TYR A 77 3.90 -5.44 2.33
N MET A 78 3.91 -4.55 3.32
CA MET A 78 2.91 -4.58 4.39
C MET A 78 1.49 -4.32 3.88
N LEU A 79 1.30 -3.35 2.97
CA LEU A 79 0.00 -3.06 2.35
C LEU A 79 -0.59 -4.28 1.64
N ILE A 80 0.25 -5.05 0.95
CA ILE A 80 -0.20 -6.22 0.17
C ILE A 80 -0.38 -7.44 1.08
N ASN A 81 0.59 -7.72 1.94
CA ASN A 81 0.59 -8.92 2.79
C ASN A 81 -0.50 -8.84 3.88
N PHE A 82 -0.65 -7.66 4.51
CA PHE A 82 -1.67 -7.40 5.53
C PHE A 82 -2.90 -6.68 4.98
N PHE A 83 -3.15 -6.79 3.67
CA PHE A 83 -4.27 -6.13 2.99
C PHE A 83 -5.61 -6.18 3.74
N PRO A 84 -6.09 -7.33 4.26
CA PRO A 84 -7.39 -7.38 4.94
C PRO A 84 -7.43 -6.58 6.25
N GLN A 85 -6.27 -6.39 6.90
CA GLN A 85 -6.14 -5.66 8.17
C GLN A 85 -5.95 -4.16 7.94
N VAL A 86 -5.29 -3.78 6.83
CA VAL A 86 -5.00 -2.38 6.51
C VAL A 86 -6.17 -1.70 5.80
N PHE A 87 -6.82 -2.39 4.86
CA PHE A 87 -7.89 -1.83 4.03
C PHE A 87 -9.29 -2.15 4.58
N VAL A 88 -9.49 -1.90 5.88
CA VAL A 88 -10.78 -2.10 6.57
C VAL A 88 -11.79 -1.00 6.28
N LEU A 89 -11.34 0.17 5.79
CA LEU A 89 -12.24 1.27 5.46
C LEU A 89 -13.09 0.91 4.23
N GLU A 90 -14.40 1.04 4.39
CA GLU A 90 -15.37 1.01 3.31
C GLU A 90 -15.90 2.43 3.07
N TYR A 91 -15.75 2.88 1.83
CA TYR A 91 -16.26 4.15 1.39
C TYR A 91 -17.54 3.89 0.61
N SER A 92 -18.68 4.26 1.17
CA SER A 92 -19.95 4.25 0.42
C SER A 92 -19.92 5.31 -0.69
N ASP A 93 -20.62 5.04 -1.80
CA ASP A 93 -20.74 5.95 -2.95
C ASP A 93 -21.32 7.33 -2.56
N THR A 94 -21.94 7.44 -1.39
CA THR A 94 -22.52 8.67 -0.83
C THR A 94 -21.54 9.55 -0.05
N GLY A 95 -20.25 9.23 0.00
CA GLY A 95 -19.25 10.12 0.63
C GLY A 95 -19.30 10.16 2.15
N SER A 96 -19.95 9.17 2.78
CA SER A 96 -19.97 9.02 4.23
C SER A 96 -19.23 7.76 4.65
N LEU A 97 -18.40 7.86 5.70
CA LEU A 97 -17.76 6.73 6.37
C LEU A 97 -18.87 5.79 6.87
N GLY A 98 -18.99 4.62 6.25
CA GLY A 98 -19.84 3.55 6.76
C GLY A 98 -19.21 3.02 8.03
N ASN A 99 -19.68 3.49 9.18
CA ASN A 99 -19.53 2.74 10.42
C ASN A 99 -20.52 1.57 10.34
N ASP A 100 -20.03 0.40 9.94
CA ASP A 100 -20.72 -0.84 10.23
C ASP A 100 -20.03 -1.49 11.44
N VAL A 101 -20.88 -1.72 12.44
CA VAL A 101 -20.63 -2.20 13.81
C VAL A 101 -19.88 -3.52 13.85
#